data_AF-A0A1H0NP61-F1
#
_entry.id   AF-A0A1H0NP61-F1
#
_cell.length_a   1.000
_cell.length_b   1.000
_cell.length_c   1.000
_cell.angle_alpha   90.00
_cell.angle_beta   90.00
_cell.angle_gamma   90.00
#
_symmetry.space_group_name_H-M   'P 1'
#
loop_
_entity.id
_entity.type
_entity.pdbx_description
1 polymer ?
#
loop_
_entity_poly.entity_id
_entity_poly.type
_entity_poly.pdbx_seq_one_letter_code
_entity_poly.pdbx_strand_id
1 'polypeptide(L)'
;MTAVHPGLMRTDSHLQAEFGGQAEQEFAWFSALSGTPVLSMDAERAAARIVRGVQRRRPRVVLTPAAKAADLFHGIAPVTTTRLSGALARALPDAPAAPEPPAASAGGGVPRTKGHDIRHPAAGHRVAARLRAWGSALNDRAAERFQHGNGGGAGKEGPQGA
;
A
#
# COMPACT_ATOMS: atom_id res chain seq x y z
N MET A 1 -21.48 0.41 17.14
CA MET A 1 -20.69 0.90 16.00
C MET A 1 -19.27 0.38 16.14
N THR A 2 -18.62 -0.04 15.05
CA THR A 2 -17.22 -0.51 15.05
C THR A 2 -16.43 0.37 14.10
N ALA A 3 -15.48 1.17 14.61
CA ALA A 3 -14.61 2.00 13.80
C ALA A 3 -13.42 1.18 13.28
N VAL A 4 -13.19 1.22 11.97
CA VAL A 4 -12.09 0.52 11.31
C VAL A 4 -11.06 1.54 10.85
N HIS A 5 -9.81 1.33 11.25
CA HIS A 5 -8.67 2.14 10.82
C HIS A 5 -7.77 1.26 9.96
N PRO A 6 -8.01 1.24 8.63
CA PRO A 6 -7.15 0.53 7.71
C PRO A 6 -5.85 1.30 7.50
N GLY A 7 -4.74 0.57 7.37
CA GLY A 7 -3.54 1.09 6.71
C GLY A 7 -3.60 0.83 5.21
N LEU A 8 -2.46 0.94 4.52
CA LEU A 8 -2.34 0.49 3.14
C LEU A 8 -2.75 -0.98 3.01
N MET A 9 -3.31 -1.32 1.85
CA MET A 9 -3.70 -2.68 1.51
C MET A 9 -3.17 -3.06 0.13
N ARG A 10 -2.83 -4.33 -0.05
CA ARG A 10 -2.51 -4.93 -1.34
C ARG A 10 -3.82 -5.25 -2.04
N THR A 11 -4.35 -4.26 -2.75
CA THR A 11 -5.59 -4.39 -3.56
C THR A 11 -5.36 -3.96 -5.01
N ASP A 12 -4.12 -3.68 -5.41
CA ASP A 12 -3.76 -3.08 -6.70
C ASP A 12 -4.51 -1.79 -7.06
N SER A 13 -4.95 -1.04 -6.05
CA SER A 13 -5.66 0.24 -6.25
C SER A 13 -4.80 1.29 -6.93
N HIS A 14 -3.47 1.12 -6.91
CA HIS A 14 -2.54 1.98 -7.61
C HIS A 14 -2.78 2.03 -9.13
N LEU A 15 -3.38 1.00 -9.72
CA LEU A 15 -3.72 0.97 -11.16
C LEU A 15 -4.97 1.82 -11.49
N GLN A 16 -5.87 1.98 -10.54
CA GLN A 16 -7.14 2.70 -10.72
C GLN A 16 -7.12 4.10 -10.08
N ALA A 17 -6.10 4.41 -9.28
CA ALA A 17 -5.90 5.71 -8.69
C ALA A 17 -5.55 6.77 -9.76
N GLU A 18 -5.98 8.00 -9.51
CA GLU A 18 -5.67 9.17 -10.34
C GLU A 18 -4.55 9.99 -9.70
N PHE A 19 -3.45 10.17 -10.44
CA PHE A 19 -2.26 10.89 -10.03
C PHE A 19 -2.21 12.25 -10.73
N GLY A 20 -1.94 13.31 -9.99
CA GLY A 20 -1.82 14.67 -10.54
C GLY A 20 -0.35 15.07 -10.64
N GLY A 21 -0.05 16.17 -11.34
CA GLY A 21 1.28 16.77 -11.29
C GLY A 21 2.39 15.84 -11.79
N GLN A 22 3.23 15.34 -10.87
CA GLN A 22 4.32 14.41 -11.17
C GLN A 22 3.82 12.94 -11.23
N ALA A 23 2.83 12.68 -12.09
CA ALA A 23 2.04 11.44 -12.09
C ALA A 23 2.88 10.16 -12.08
N GLU A 24 3.96 10.07 -12.88
CA GLU A 24 4.83 8.88 -12.90
C GLU A 24 5.53 8.63 -11.56
N GLN A 25 5.91 9.69 -10.86
CA GLN A 25 6.64 9.62 -9.59
C GLN A 25 5.68 9.36 -8.43
N GLU A 26 4.51 9.98 -8.44
CA GLU A 26 3.44 9.70 -7.48
C GLU A 26 2.97 8.25 -7.59
N PHE A 27 2.78 7.75 -8.82
CA PHE A 27 2.48 6.35 -9.09
C PHE A 27 3.59 5.42 -8.61
N ALA A 28 4.86 5.71 -8.94
CA ALA A 28 5.98 4.90 -8.52
C ALA A 28 6.09 4.75 -6.99
N TRP A 29 5.79 5.82 -6.26
CA TRP A 29 5.78 5.83 -4.79
C TRP A 29 4.59 5.07 -4.21
N PHE A 30 3.38 5.33 -4.71
CA PHE A 30 2.16 4.70 -4.21
C PHE A 30 2.13 3.19 -4.51
N SER A 31 2.54 2.78 -5.72
CA SER A 31 2.66 1.37 -6.10
C SER A 31 3.68 0.63 -5.24
N ALA A 32 4.83 1.24 -4.93
CA ALA A 32 5.83 0.64 -4.06
C ALA A 32 5.33 0.45 -2.61
N LEU A 33 4.65 1.45 -2.05
CA LEU A 33 4.10 1.38 -0.69
C LEU A 33 2.91 0.41 -0.59
N SER A 34 2.07 0.36 -1.63
CA SER A 34 0.92 -0.56 -1.66
C SER A 34 1.34 -2.01 -1.84
N GLY A 35 2.47 -2.30 -2.50
CA GLY A 35 2.98 -3.67 -2.70
C GLY A 35 3.89 -4.21 -1.59
N THR A 36 4.38 -3.40 -0.66
CA THR A 36 5.38 -3.83 0.34
C THR A 36 4.74 -4.52 1.56
N PRO A 37 5.09 -5.79 1.88
CA PRO A 37 4.62 -6.45 3.09
C PRO A 37 5.14 -5.68 4.32
N VAL A 38 4.31 -5.53 5.36
CA VAL A 38 4.49 -4.68 6.58
C VAL A 38 3.81 -3.31 6.48
N LEU A 39 4.04 -2.58 5.39
CA LEU A 39 3.37 -1.30 5.15
C LEU A 39 1.93 -1.52 4.70
N SER A 40 1.73 -2.56 3.87
CA SER A 40 0.44 -3.00 3.39
C SER A 40 -0.04 -4.31 4.03
N MET A 41 -1.36 -4.47 4.16
CA MET A 41 -2.00 -5.75 4.49
C MET A 41 -2.67 -6.37 3.27
N ASP A 42 -2.67 -7.69 3.25
CA ASP A 42 -3.55 -8.50 2.44
C ASP A 42 -5.04 -8.12 2.61
N ALA A 43 -5.78 -8.02 1.50
CA ALA A 43 -7.17 -7.59 1.52
C ALA A 43 -8.08 -8.61 2.22
N GLU A 44 -7.88 -9.90 1.96
CA GLU A 44 -8.65 -11.01 2.52
C GLU A 44 -8.40 -11.11 4.03
N ARG A 45 -7.14 -10.98 4.44
CA ARG A 45 -6.79 -10.93 5.88
C ARG A 45 -7.40 -9.70 6.56
N ALA A 46 -7.41 -8.55 5.89
CA ALA A 46 -8.03 -7.33 6.41
C ALA A 46 -9.54 -7.54 6.61
N ALA A 47 -10.24 -8.06 5.60
CA ALA A 47 -11.66 -8.38 5.66
C ALA A 47 -11.97 -9.35 6.82
N ALA A 48 -11.22 -10.44 6.94
CA ALA A 48 -11.40 -11.41 8.04
C ALA A 48 -11.18 -10.78 9.42
N ARG A 49 -10.29 -9.79 9.56
CA ARG A 49 -10.08 -9.07 10.83
C ARG A 49 -11.18 -8.07 11.12
N ILE A 50 -11.71 -7.39 10.10
CA ILE A 50 -12.86 -6.48 10.24
C ILE A 50 -14.08 -7.28 10.70
N VAL A 51 -14.43 -8.36 10.00
CA VAL A 51 -15.58 -9.21 10.33
C VAL A 51 -15.49 -9.73 11.77
N ARG A 52 -14.32 -10.26 12.19
CA ARG A 52 -14.11 -10.68 13.58
C ARG A 52 -14.24 -9.54 14.59
N GLY A 53 -13.78 -8.34 14.24
CA GLY A 53 -13.93 -7.15 15.09
C GLY A 53 -15.38 -6.74 15.27
N VAL A 54 -16.18 -6.79 14.20
CA VAL A 54 -17.63 -6.53 14.22
C VAL A 54 -18.35 -7.58 15.06
N GLN A 55 -18.10 -8.87 14.81
CA GLN A 55 -18.71 -9.97 15.58
C GLN A 55 -18.41 -9.87 17.08
N ARG A 56 -17.19 -9.45 17.45
CA ARG A 56 -16.78 -9.27 18.85
C ARG A 56 -17.17 -7.92 19.45
N ARG A 57 -17.98 -7.12 18.74
CA ARG A 57 -18.40 -5.75 19.14
C ARG A 57 -17.23 -4.88 19.60
N ARG A 58 -16.07 -5.00 18.94
CA ARG A 58 -14.92 -4.16 19.26
C ARG A 58 -15.17 -2.73 18.79
N PRO A 59 -15.03 -1.71 19.64
CA PRO A 59 -15.28 -0.33 19.24
C PRO A 59 -14.25 0.20 18.22
N ARG A 60 -13.03 -0.35 18.21
CA ARG A 60 -11.94 0.06 17.32
C ARG A 60 -11.15 -1.14 16.77
N VAL A 61 -10.88 -1.14 15.47
CA VAL A 61 -10.07 -2.18 14.79
C VAL A 61 -8.95 -1.52 13.99
N VAL A 62 -7.72 -1.63 14.48
CA VAL A 62 -6.51 -1.18 13.78
C VAL A 62 -5.86 -2.36 13.08
N LEU A 63 -5.76 -2.27 11.76
CA LEU A 63 -5.42 -3.41 10.93
C LEU A 63 -3.89 -3.58 10.85
N THR A 64 -3.14 -2.63 10.30
CA THR A 64 -1.72 -2.83 10.03
C THR A 64 -0.85 -2.61 11.29
N PRO A 65 0.25 -3.37 11.46
CA PRO A 65 1.23 -3.12 12.53
C PRO A 65 1.79 -1.68 12.49
N ALA A 66 2.04 -1.15 11.29
CA ALA A 66 2.46 0.23 11.09
C ALA A 66 1.41 1.22 11.60
N ALA A 67 0.11 1.00 11.32
CA ALA A 67 -0.96 1.87 11.85
C ALA A 67 -1.07 1.77 13.37
N LYS A 68 -0.85 0.61 13.98
CA LYS A 68 -0.80 0.48 15.44
C LYS A 68 0.38 1.24 16.05
N ALA A 69 1.55 1.18 15.41
CA ALA A 69 2.70 1.95 15.84
C ALA A 69 2.43 3.44 15.70
N ALA A 70 1.87 3.89 14.58
CA ALA A 70 1.48 5.28 14.37
C ALA A 70 0.48 5.77 15.43
N ASP A 71 -0.54 4.97 15.74
CA ASP A 71 -1.49 5.25 16.83
C ASP A 71 -0.81 5.40 18.20
N LEU A 72 0.20 4.58 18.48
CA LEU A 72 0.98 4.66 19.71
C LEU A 72 1.87 5.89 19.74
N PHE A 73 2.56 6.20 18.64
CA PHE A 73 3.47 7.34 18.54
C PHE A 73 2.76 8.68 18.59
N HIS A 74 1.52 8.77 18.10
CA HIS A 74 0.75 10.01 18.07
C HIS A 74 0.51 10.59 19.48
N GLY A 75 0.58 9.77 20.54
CA GLY A 75 0.38 10.20 21.92
C GLY A 75 1.63 10.56 22.73
N ILE A 76 2.84 10.24 22.26
CA ILE A 76 4.02 10.17 23.15
C ILE A 76 5.06 11.24 22.83
N ALA A 77 5.23 11.64 21.57
CA ALA A 77 6.37 12.50 21.20
C ALA A 77 6.10 13.44 20.00
N PRO A 78 5.30 14.51 20.19
CA PRO A 78 4.86 15.42 19.12
C PRO A 78 6.00 16.03 18.31
N VAL A 79 7.09 16.44 18.98
CA VAL A 79 8.26 17.05 18.32
C VAL A 79 8.96 16.06 17.38
N THR A 80 9.09 14.81 17.79
CA THR A 80 9.63 13.73 16.95
C THR A 80 8.70 13.42 15.80
N THR A 81 7.39 13.44 16.00
CA THR A 81 6.40 13.30 14.92
C THR A 81 6.58 14.41 13.89
N THR A 82 6.67 15.68 14.30
CA THR A 82 6.91 16.80 13.39
C THR A 82 8.23 16.67 12.62
N ARG A 83 9.32 16.28 13.30
CA ARG A 83 10.63 16.07 12.66
C ARG A 83 10.59 14.91 11.66
N LEU A 84 9.93 13.81 12.01
CA LEU A 84 9.78 12.64 11.15
C LEU A 84 8.91 12.97 9.93
N SER A 85 7.79 13.66 10.12
CA SER A 85 6.93 14.12 9.02
C SER A 85 7.68 15.05 8.06
N GLY A 86 8.49 15.98 8.58
CA GLY A 86 9.33 16.83 7.74
C GLY A 86 10.40 16.06 6.97
N ALA A 87 11.00 15.03 7.58
CA ALA A 87 11.96 14.17 6.89
C ALA A 87 11.29 13.31 5.80
N LEU A 88 10.10 12.78 6.07
CA LEU A 88 9.30 12.01 5.11
C LEU A 88 8.81 12.89 3.96
N ALA A 89 8.38 14.13 4.24
CA ALA A 89 7.93 15.07 3.23
C ALA A 89 9.00 15.34 2.16
N ARG A 90 10.28 15.42 2.54
CA ARG A 90 11.40 15.57 1.59
C ARG A 90 11.70 14.32 0.77
N ALA A 91 11.17 13.17 1.17
CA ALA A 91 11.29 11.94 0.41
C ALA A 91 10.11 11.73 -0.55
N LEU A 92 9.03 12.50 -0.44
CA LEU A 92 7.92 12.47 -1.39
C LEU A 92 8.27 13.26 -2.67
N PRO A 93 7.60 12.97 -3.81
CA PRO A 93 7.68 13.81 -5.00
C PRO A 93 7.26 15.24 -4.66
N ASP A 94 7.98 16.23 -5.20
CA ASP A 94 7.62 17.63 -5.01
C ASP A 94 6.22 17.91 -5.56
N ALA A 95 5.42 18.68 -4.84
CA ALA A 95 4.18 19.18 -5.41
C ALA A 95 4.51 20.16 -6.55
N PRO A 96 3.85 20.09 -7.73
CA PRO A 96 3.99 21.16 -8.71
C PRO A 96 3.57 22.48 -8.08
N ALA A 97 4.26 23.58 -8.42
CA ALA A 97 3.85 24.91 -8.00
C ALA A 97 2.40 25.13 -8.42
N ALA A 98 1.52 25.38 -7.44
CA ALA A 98 0.12 25.64 -7.72
C ALA A 98 0.03 26.87 -8.63
N PRO A 99 -0.54 26.78 -9.85
CA PRO A 99 -0.92 27.98 -10.56
C PRO A 99 -1.95 28.72 -9.69
N GLU A 100 -1.78 30.04 -9.54
CA GLU A 100 -2.81 30.87 -8.88
C GLU A 100 -4.16 30.56 -9.51
N PRO A 101 -5.20 30.28 -8.71
CA PRO A 101 -6.51 29.95 -9.28
C PRO A 101 -7.07 31.21 -9.97
N PRO A 102 -7.32 31.20 -11.30
CA PRO A 102 -8.14 32.25 -11.88
C PRO A 102 -9.54 32.13 -11.29
N ALA A 103 -10.05 33.25 -10.78
CA ALA A 103 -11.41 33.37 -10.28
C ALA A 103 -12.39 32.83 -11.34
N ALA A 104 -13.18 31.83 -10.94
CA ALA A 104 -14.20 31.17 -11.76
C ALA A 104 -13.69 30.29 -12.93
N SER A 105 -13.19 29.10 -12.63
CA SER A 105 -13.31 27.96 -13.55
C SER A 105 -13.58 26.66 -12.81
N ALA A 106 -14.82 26.16 -12.92
CA ALA A 106 -15.15 24.77 -12.65
C ALA A 106 -14.46 23.91 -13.72
N GLY A 107 -13.27 23.38 -13.40
CA GLY A 107 -12.50 22.51 -14.30
C GLY A 107 -10.99 22.79 -14.41
N GLY A 108 -10.44 23.77 -13.68
CA GLY A 108 -9.00 24.05 -13.65
C GLY A 108 -8.22 23.16 -12.67
N GLY A 109 -8.25 21.84 -12.85
CA GLY A 109 -7.42 20.91 -12.08
C GLY A 109 -6.08 20.65 -12.75
N VAL A 110 -5.03 20.39 -11.95
CA VAL A 110 -3.78 19.80 -12.48
C VAL A 110 -4.16 18.53 -13.29
N PRO A 111 -3.63 18.33 -14.52
CA PRO A 111 -3.94 17.15 -15.32
C PRO A 111 -3.76 15.88 -14.48
N ARG A 112 -4.76 14.99 -14.51
CA ARG A 112 -4.74 13.73 -13.79
C ARG A 112 -4.56 12.57 -14.76
N THR A 113 -3.72 11.62 -14.40
CA THR A 113 -3.47 10.40 -15.17
C THR A 113 -3.81 9.19 -14.30
N LYS A 114 -4.54 8.23 -14.85
CA LYS A 114 -4.81 6.98 -14.14
C LYS A 114 -3.57 6.09 -14.11
N GLY A 115 -3.38 5.38 -13.00
CA GLY A 115 -2.19 4.56 -12.80
C GLY A 115 -1.94 3.49 -13.88
N HIS A 116 -2.98 2.87 -14.44
CA HIS A 116 -2.84 1.88 -15.49
C HIS A 116 -2.39 2.46 -16.84
N ASP A 117 -2.53 3.77 -17.04
CA ASP A 117 -2.06 4.47 -18.24
C ASP A 117 -0.57 4.85 -18.12
N ILE A 118 0.04 4.71 -16.93
CA ILE A 118 1.44 5.04 -16.66
C ILE A 118 2.33 3.83 -17.04
N ARG A 119 2.76 3.82 -18.31
CA ARG A 119 3.49 2.69 -18.92
C ARG A 119 4.95 2.55 -18.45
N HIS A 120 5.55 3.61 -17.88
CA HIS A 120 6.90 3.58 -17.32
C HIS A 120 6.97 4.39 -16.00
N PRO A 121 6.99 3.75 -14.82
CA PRO A 121 7.23 4.48 -13.58
C PRO A 121 8.64 5.07 -13.61
N ALA A 122 8.76 6.38 -13.46
CA ALA A 122 10.05 7.08 -13.44
C ALA A 122 11.08 6.35 -12.54
N ALA A 123 12.20 5.94 -13.14
CA ALA A 123 13.27 5.19 -12.48
C ALA A 123 14.07 6.03 -11.44
N GLY A 124 13.70 7.29 -11.23
CA GLY A 124 14.53 8.28 -10.53
C GLY A 124 14.50 8.24 -9.00
N HIS A 125 13.49 7.64 -8.37
CA HIS A 125 13.37 7.75 -6.92
C HIS A 125 14.15 6.64 -6.19
N ARG A 126 15.40 6.92 -5.80
CA ARG A 126 16.30 5.98 -5.09
C ARG A 126 15.64 5.30 -3.89
N VAL A 127 14.75 6.01 -3.19
CA VAL A 127 13.98 5.47 -2.06
C VAL A 127 12.88 4.49 -2.51
N ALA A 128 12.11 4.82 -3.53
CA ALA A 128 11.07 3.92 -4.07
C ALA A 128 11.71 2.67 -4.70
N ALA A 129 12.87 2.82 -5.34
CA ALA A 129 13.67 1.69 -5.83
C ALA A 129 14.19 0.80 -4.70
N ARG A 130 14.71 1.38 -3.60
CA ARG A 130 15.14 0.62 -2.42
C ARG A 130 13.97 -0.06 -1.70
N LEU A 131 12.81 0.59 -1.60
CA LEU A 131 11.61 -0.01 -1.04
C LEU A 131 11.08 -1.15 -1.91
N ARG A 132 11.10 -1.02 -3.24
CA ARG A 132 10.78 -2.10 -4.17
C ARG A 132 11.74 -3.28 -4.03
N ALA A 133 13.05 -3.03 -4.01
CA ALA A 133 14.06 -4.08 -3.85
C ALA A 133 14.00 -4.78 -2.49
N TRP A 134 13.72 -4.04 -1.42
CA TRP A 134 13.52 -4.63 -0.09
C TRP A 134 12.18 -5.39 -0.01
N GLY A 135 11.14 -4.86 -0.63
CA GLY A 135 9.83 -5.49 -0.75
C GLY A 135 9.88 -6.80 -1.54
N SER A 136 10.57 -6.83 -2.67
CA SER A 136 10.77 -8.03 -3.48
C SER A 136 11.57 -9.09 -2.71
N ALA A 137 12.67 -8.69 -2.04
CA ALA A 137 13.48 -9.62 -1.24
C ALA A 137 12.69 -10.25 -0.06
N LEU A 138 11.71 -9.53 0.51
CA LEU A 138 10.81 -10.09 1.53
C LEU A 138 9.68 -10.92 0.93
N ASN A 139 9.22 -10.57 -0.27
CA ASN A 139 8.23 -11.34 -1.01
C ASN A 139 8.80 -12.70 -1.45
N ASP A 140 10.05 -12.74 -1.94
CA ASP A 140 10.74 -13.96 -2.36
C ASP A 140 10.91 -14.94 -1.17
N ARG A 141 11.27 -14.41 0.00
CA ARG A 141 11.34 -15.19 1.27
C ARG A 141 9.98 -15.68 1.76
N ALA A 142 8.89 -14.99 1.40
CA ALA A 142 7.54 -15.42 1.73
C ALA A 142 7.03 -16.47 0.73
N ALA A 143 7.37 -16.33 -0.56
CA ALA A 143 6.99 -17.26 -1.63
C ALA A 143 7.61 -18.65 -1.43
N GLU A 144 8.86 -18.74 -0.96
CA GLU A 144 9.53 -20.01 -0.64
C GLU A 144 8.79 -20.83 0.44
N ARG A 145 8.09 -20.17 1.36
CA ARG A 145 7.30 -20.84 2.42
C ARG A 145 5.97 -21.40 1.93
N PHE A 146 5.40 -20.87 0.84
CA PHE A 146 4.13 -21.37 0.29
C PHE A 146 4.33 -22.53 -0.69
N GLN A 147 5.47 -22.60 -1.39
CA GLN A 147 5.75 -23.71 -2.31
C GLN A 147 6.06 -25.04 -1.60
N HIS A 148 6.64 -25.00 -0.39
CA HIS A 148 6.94 -26.21 0.39
C HIS A 148 5.72 -26.82 1.11
N GLY A 149 4.53 -26.20 1.01
CA GLY A 149 3.29 -26.67 1.63
C GLY A 149 2.31 -27.41 0.72
N ASN A 150 2.55 -27.46 -0.61
CA ASN A 150 1.56 -27.96 -1.58
C ASN A 150 2.09 -29.07 -2.52
N GLY A 151 3.14 -29.79 -2.11
CA GLY A 151 3.73 -30.89 -2.90
C GLY A 151 3.25 -32.30 -2.57
N GLY A 152 2.25 -32.46 -1.69
CA GLY A 152 1.78 -33.77 -1.23
C GLY A 152 0.34 -34.05 -1.62
N GLY A 153 0.09 -34.56 -2.83
CA GLY A 153 -1.26 -34.93 -3.22
C GLY A 153 -1.49 -35.20 -4.71
N ALA A 154 -0.55 -35.83 -5.42
CA ALA A 154 -0.86 -36.42 -6.72
C ALA A 154 -1.35 -37.87 -6.50
N GLY A 155 -2.68 -38.02 -6.40
CA GLY A 155 -3.34 -39.31 -6.40
C GLY A 155 -2.98 -40.10 -7.66
N LYS A 156 -2.49 -41.32 -7.48
CA LYS A 156 -2.42 -42.33 -8.52
C LYS A 156 -3.58 -43.30 -8.28
N GLU A 157 -4.69 -43.03 -8.97
CA GLU A 157 -5.80 -43.98 -9.10
C GLU A 157 -5.33 -45.17 -9.95
N GLY A 158 -5.78 -46.37 -9.56
CA GLY A 158 -5.22 -47.66 -9.96
C GLY A 158 -5.49 -48.11 -11.40
N PRO A 159 -4.90 -49.25 -11.81
CA PRO A 159 -5.01 -49.76 -13.17
C PRO A 159 -6.41 -50.32 -13.45
N GLN A 160 -6.98 -49.88 -14.56
CA GLN A 160 -8.09 -50.52 -15.27
C GLN A 160 -7.53 -51.68 -16.11
N GLY A 161 -8.28 -52.78 -16.22
CA GLY A 161 -8.10 -53.78 -17.28
C GLY A 161 -8.14 -55.21 -16.79
N ALA A 162 -9.07 -55.97 -17.37
CA ALA A 162 -9.41 -57.36 -17.07
C ALA A 162 -8.35 -58.39 -17.50
#